data_AF-A0A6B3W5E0-F1
#
_entry.id   AF-A0A6B3W5E0-F1
#
_cell.length_a   1.000
_cell.length_b   1.000
_cell.length_c   1.000
_cell.angle_alpha   90.00
_cell.angle_beta   90.00
_cell.angle_gamma   90.00
#
_symmetry.space_group_name_H-M   'P 1'
#
loop_
_entity.id
_entity.type
_entity.pdbx_description
1 polymer ?
#
loop_
_entity_poly.entity_id
_entity_poly.type
_entity_poly.pdbx_seq_one_letter_code
_entity_poly.pdbx_strand_id
1 'polypeptide(L)'
;MAGVSEELTRAQKRNVEALNNVIENNLKDHDFSGTLRDLQGNPIPKPSGGFWDHKTEMIQSYDALQGVKKGLEGSLKNPNLNSTVKEFLEAEFAKANFYINKIEELFKPFGGIR
;
A
#
# COMPACT_ATOMS: atom_id res chain seq x y z
N MET A 1 28.39 -3.01 10.08
CA MET A 1 27.46 -3.99 9.46
C MET A 1 26.65 -3.22 8.45
N ALA A 2 26.69 -3.60 7.17
CA ALA A 2 25.81 -2.98 6.19
C ALA A 2 24.36 -3.31 6.59
N GLY A 3 23.48 -2.31 6.65
CA GLY A 3 22.07 -2.57 6.93
C GLY A 3 21.46 -3.38 5.78
N VAL A 4 20.40 -4.15 6.03
CA VAL A 4 19.71 -4.98 5.01
C VAL A 4 19.36 -4.20 3.74
N SER A 5 19.14 -2.89 3.85
CA SER A 5 18.94 -1.97 2.73
C SER A 5 20.09 -1.99 1.71
N GLU A 6 21.35 -2.07 2.13
CA GLU A 6 22.49 -2.07 1.21
C GLU A 6 22.59 -3.36 0.39
N GLU A 7 22.00 -4.46 0.87
CA GLU A 7 21.98 -5.76 0.18
C GLU A 7 20.83 -5.89 -0.83
N LEU A 8 19.88 -4.94 -0.83
CA LEU A 8 18.77 -4.93 -1.76
C LEU A 8 19.22 -4.55 -3.17
N THR A 9 18.74 -5.29 -4.17
CA THR A 9 18.81 -4.88 -5.57
C THR A 9 18.02 -3.59 -5.79
N ARG A 10 18.35 -2.85 -6.86
CA ARG A 10 17.60 -1.62 -7.23
C ARG A 10 16.09 -1.86 -7.35
N ALA A 11 15.67 -3.01 -7.87
CA ALA A 11 14.27 -3.36 -8.01
C ALA A 11 13.59 -3.60 -6.64
N GLN A 12 14.26 -4.29 -5.73
CA GLN A 12 13.76 -4.50 -4.36
C GLN A 12 13.65 -3.17 -3.61
N LYS A 13 14.69 -2.32 -3.66
CA LYS A 13 14.67 -0.97 -3.07
C LYS A 13 13.46 -0.17 -3.54
N ARG A 14 13.25 -0.11 -4.86
CA ARG A 14 12.12 0.60 -5.46
C ARG A 14 10.76 0.11 -4.95
N ASN A 15 10.57 -1.21 -4.81
CA ASN A 15 9.29 -1.75 -4.31
C ASN A 15 9.07 -1.40 -2.84
N VAL A 16 10.12 -1.46 -2.02
CA VAL A 16 10.06 -1.11 -0.58
C VAL A 16 9.81 0.39 -0.39
N GLU A 17 10.49 1.23 -1.15
CA GLU A 17 10.26 2.68 -1.16
C GLU A 17 8.83 3.01 -1.60
N ALA A 18 8.34 2.38 -2.67
CA ALA A 18 6.96 2.56 -3.12
C ALA A 18 5.96 2.14 -2.04
N LEU A 19 6.18 1.02 -1.35
CA LEU A 19 5.34 0.58 -0.23
C LEU A 19 5.29 1.63 0.88
N ASN A 20 6.46 2.09 1.34
CA ASN A 20 6.54 3.07 2.41
C ASN A 20 5.91 4.40 2.01
N ASN A 21 6.14 4.88 0.78
CA ASN A 21 5.54 6.11 0.28
C ASN A 21 4.01 6.04 0.23
N VAL A 22 3.44 4.91 -0.21
CA VAL A 22 1.97 4.75 -0.22
C VAL A 22 1.42 4.77 1.21
N ILE A 23 2.08 4.06 2.13
CA ILE A 23 1.65 4.00 3.53
C ILE A 23 1.73 5.37 4.22
N GLU A 24 2.86 6.06 4.06
CA GLU A 24 3.13 7.34 4.71
C GLU A 24 2.27 8.48 4.17
N ASN A 25 1.84 8.41 2.91
CA ASN A 25 1.08 9.49 2.29
C ASN A 25 -0.42 9.25 2.31
N ASN A 26 -0.88 8.01 2.12
CA ASN A 26 -2.28 7.74 1.74
C ASN A 26 -2.98 6.66 2.59
N LEU A 27 -2.33 6.06 3.58
CA LEU A 27 -2.90 4.97 4.40
C LEU A 27 -2.88 5.27 5.91
N LYS A 28 -3.10 6.53 6.27
CA LYS A 28 -3.33 6.96 7.66
C LYS A 28 -4.79 6.77 8.02
N ASP A 29 -5.09 6.78 9.32
CA ASP A 29 -6.47 6.60 9.81
C ASP A 29 -7.45 7.61 9.21
N HIS A 30 -7.01 8.85 8.98
CA HIS A 30 -7.86 9.87 8.36
C HIS A 30 -8.18 9.55 6.90
N ASP A 31 -7.26 8.95 6.14
CA ASP A 31 -7.51 8.52 4.75
C ASP A 31 -8.61 7.45 4.72
N PHE A 32 -8.52 6.44 5.58
CA PHE A 32 -9.57 5.41 5.70
C PHE A 32 -10.92 6.00 6.11
N SER A 33 -10.94 6.91 7.09
CA SER A 33 -12.17 7.56 7.53
C SER A 33 -12.77 8.48 6.45
N GLY A 34 -11.92 9.16 5.67
CA GLY A 34 -12.31 10.00 4.55
C GLY A 34 -12.90 9.17 3.41
N THR A 35 -12.25 8.06 3.05
CA THR A 35 -12.78 7.13 2.06
C THR A 35 -14.12 6.55 2.48
N LEU A 36 -14.31 6.17 3.75
CA LEU A 36 -15.60 5.70 4.25
C LEU A 36 -16.69 6.76 4.06
N ARG A 37 -16.39 8.03 4.36
CA ARG A 37 -17.33 9.14 4.16
C ARG A 37 -17.71 9.33 2.69
N ASP A 38 -16.73 9.25 1.78
CA ASP A 38 -16.96 9.34 0.35
C ASP A 38 -17.85 8.18 -0.14
N LEU A 39 -17.59 6.95 0.32
CA LEU A 39 -18.40 5.76 0.00
C LEU A 39 -19.84 5.87 0.52
N GLN A 40 -20.05 6.56 1.64
CA GLN A 40 -21.37 6.83 2.22
C GLN A 40 -22.11 8.02 1.57
N GLY A 41 -21.50 8.71 0.60
CA GLY A 41 -22.09 9.88 -0.04
C GLY A 41 -22.07 11.13 0.84
N ASN A 42 -21.18 11.21 1.83
CA ASN A 42 -21.00 12.36 2.72
C ASN A 42 -19.55 12.87 2.68
N PRO A 43 -19.03 13.32 1.52
CA PRO A 43 -17.63 13.69 1.35
C PRO A 43 -17.25 14.92 2.19
N ILE A 44 -15.96 15.05 2.51
CA ILE A 44 -15.45 16.13 3.35
C ILE A 44 -15.28 17.41 2.53
N PRO A 45 -15.94 18.54 2.88
CA PRO A 45 -15.78 19.79 2.14
C PRO A 45 -14.39 20.41 2.37
N LYS A 46 -13.85 21.06 1.33
CA LYS A 46 -12.59 21.80 1.37
C LYS A 46 -12.82 23.28 1.74
N PRO A 47 -11.90 23.93 2.47
CA PRO A 47 -11.96 25.37 2.73
C PRO A 47 -11.99 26.23 1.46
N SER A 48 -11.36 25.75 0.38
CA SER A 48 -11.31 26.40 -0.93
C SER A 48 -12.54 26.16 -1.81
N GLY A 49 -13.56 25.46 -1.30
CA GLY A 49 -14.68 24.94 -2.09
C GLY A 49 -14.39 23.57 -2.71
N GLY A 50 -15.46 22.83 -3.02
CA GLY A 50 -15.40 21.43 -3.45
C GLY A 50 -15.22 20.45 -2.28
N PHE A 51 -14.85 19.21 -2.61
CA PHE A 51 -14.68 18.12 -1.64
C PHE A 51 -13.31 17.44 -1.78
N TRP A 52 -12.85 16.81 -0.70
CA TRP A 52 -11.78 15.82 -0.77
C TRP A 52 -12.28 14.57 -1.50
N ASP A 53 -11.37 13.90 -2.23
CA ASP A 53 -11.66 12.70 -3.01
C ASP A 53 -10.77 11.56 -2.51
N HIS A 54 -10.98 11.21 -1.25
CA HIS A 54 -10.25 10.14 -0.57
C HIS A 54 -10.56 8.78 -1.16
N LYS A 55 -11.75 8.59 -1.76
CA LYS A 55 -12.08 7.35 -2.47
C LYS A 55 -11.13 7.11 -3.64
N THR A 56 -10.92 8.11 -4.50
CA THR A 56 -10.00 7.96 -5.65
C THR A 56 -8.56 7.74 -5.17
N GLU A 57 -8.10 8.49 -4.16
CA GLU A 57 -6.77 8.32 -3.57
C GLU A 57 -6.56 6.91 -3.00
N MET A 58 -7.57 6.33 -2.36
CA MET A 58 -7.52 4.98 -1.80
C MET A 58 -7.49 3.90 -2.89
N ILE A 59 -8.25 4.06 -3.98
CA ILE A 59 -8.21 3.14 -5.14
C ILE A 59 -6.83 3.15 -5.79
N GLN A 60 -6.25 4.34 -6.01
CA GLN A 60 -4.90 4.46 -6.56
C GLN A 60 -3.84 3.82 -5.65
N SER A 61 -4.02 3.97 -4.33
CA SER A 61 -3.14 3.35 -3.34
C SER A 61 -3.23 1.83 -3.39
N TYR A 62 -4.44 1.27 -3.54
CA TYR A 62 -4.64 -0.16 -3.73
C TYR A 62 -3.93 -0.69 -4.99
N ASP A 63 -4.07 -0.02 -6.14
CA ASP A 63 -3.39 -0.42 -7.38
C ASP A 63 -1.86 -0.39 -7.23
N ALA A 64 -1.33 0.65 -6.56
CA ALA A 64 0.09 0.75 -6.26
C ALA A 64 0.56 -0.41 -5.37
N LEU A 65 -0.20 -0.75 -4.32
CA LEU A 65 0.10 -1.89 -3.44
C LEU A 65 0.07 -3.23 -4.18
N GLN A 66 -0.88 -3.44 -5.11
CA GLN A 66 -0.92 -4.66 -5.94
C GLN A 66 0.34 -4.78 -6.80
N GLY A 67 0.82 -3.67 -7.36
CA GLY A 67 2.09 -3.61 -8.09
C GLY A 67 3.29 -3.98 -7.22
N VAL A 68 3.39 -3.38 -6.02
CA VAL A 68 4.41 -3.68 -5.02
C VAL A 68 4.39 -5.16 -4.62
N LYS A 69 3.21 -5.68 -4.28
CA LYS A 69 3.00 -7.09 -3.91
C LYS A 69 3.56 -8.03 -4.98
N LYS A 70 3.22 -7.80 -6.24
CA LYS A 70 3.73 -8.59 -7.37
C LYS A 70 5.25 -8.51 -7.49
N GLY A 71 5.84 -7.32 -7.30
CA GLY A 71 7.29 -7.12 -7.35
C GLY A 71 8.05 -7.81 -6.20
N LEU A 72 7.50 -7.77 -4.99
CA LEU A 72 8.04 -8.47 -3.83
C LEU A 72 7.90 -9.99 -3.99
N GLU A 73 6.74 -10.49 -4.44
CA GLU A 73 6.53 -11.91 -4.73
C GLU A 73 7.54 -12.45 -5.75
N GLY A 74 7.79 -11.68 -6.83
CA GLY A 74 8.81 -12.03 -7.82
C GLY A 74 10.21 -12.11 -7.22
N SER A 75 10.54 -11.21 -6.29
CA SER A 75 11.83 -11.22 -5.59
C SER A 75 11.99 -12.43 -4.67
N LEU A 76 10.91 -12.81 -3.95
CA LEU A 76 10.89 -13.95 -3.02
C LEU A 76 10.98 -15.31 -3.72
N LYS A 77 10.64 -15.38 -5.02
CA LYS A 77 10.79 -16.60 -5.84
C LYS A 77 12.25 -16.89 -6.23
N ASN A 78 13.19 -15.98 -5.98
CA ASN A 78 14.61 -16.21 -6.26
C ASN A 78 15.20 -17.25 -5.28
N PRO A 79 15.62 -18.45 -5.75
CA PRO A 79 16.15 -19.49 -4.86
C PRO A 79 17.50 -19.13 -4.23
N ASN A 80 18.21 -18.15 -4.79
CA ASN A 80 19.53 -17.71 -4.32
C ASN A 80 19.45 -16.44 -3.46
N LEU A 81 18.27 -16.09 -2.95
CA LEU A 81 18.09 -14.90 -2.12
C LEU A 81 18.76 -15.12 -0.75
N ASN A 82 19.58 -14.14 -0.33
CA ASN A 82 20.17 -14.11 1.01
C ASN A 82 19.06 -14.22 2.08
N SER A 83 19.28 -15.01 3.14
CA SER A 83 18.30 -15.24 4.20
C SER A 83 17.83 -13.96 4.90
N THR A 84 18.74 -13.04 5.21
CA THR A 84 18.42 -11.75 5.84
C THR A 84 17.57 -10.88 4.91
N VAL A 85 17.92 -10.83 3.61
CA VAL A 85 17.13 -10.11 2.60
C VAL A 85 15.76 -10.78 2.43
N LYS A 86 15.70 -12.11 2.45
CA LYS A 86 14.45 -12.86 2.34
C LYS A 86 13.50 -12.54 3.49
N GLU A 87 13.95 -12.64 4.73
CA GLU A 87 13.15 -12.31 5.92
C GLU A 87 12.62 -10.87 5.86
N PHE A 88 13.47 -9.93 5.46
CA PHE A 88 13.05 -8.53 5.28
C PHE A 88 11.97 -8.37 4.20
N LEU A 89 12.16 -8.97 3.02
CA LEU A 89 11.16 -8.89 1.94
C LEU A 89 9.86 -9.62 2.26
N GLU A 90 9.91 -10.70 3.06
CA GLU A 90 8.71 -11.38 3.57
C GLU A 90 7.92 -10.47 4.52
N ALA A 91 8.60 -9.72 5.39
CA ALA A 91 7.95 -8.74 6.26
C ALA A 91 7.29 -7.60 5.46
N GLU A 92 7.98 -7.05 4.45
CA GLU A 92 7.40 -6.02 3.58
C GLU A 92 6.24 -6.57 2.74
N PHE A 93 6.32 -7.82 2.27
CA PHE A 93 5.22 -8.49 1.56
C PHE A 93 4.00 -8.70 2.46
N ALA A 94 4.21 -9.10 3.72
CA ALA A 94 3.13 -9.22 4.70
C ALA A 94 2.49 -7.86 4.98
N LYS A 95 3.28 -6.80 5.12
CA LYS A 95 2.81 -5.41 5.28
C LYS A 95 1.96 -4.94 4.10
N ALA A 96 2.39 -5.22 2.87
CA ALA A 96 1.60 -4.90 1.68
C ALA A 96 0.24 -5.63 1.67
N ASN A 97 0.22 -6.94 1.98
CA ASN A 97 -1.03 -7.71 2.05
C ASN A 97 -1.95 -7.20 3.16
N PHE A 98 -1.41 -6.80 4.31
CA PHE A 98 -2.21 -6.24 5.40
C PHE A 98 -3.01 -5.01 4.92
N TYR A 99 -2.36 -4.06 4.25
CA TYR A 99 -3.04 -2.87 3.76
C TYR A 99 -3.99 -3.15 2.59
N ILE A 100 -3.62 -4.05 1.68
CA ILE A 100 -4.53 -4.53 0.62
C ILE A 100 -5.82 -5.06 1.23
N ASN A 101 -5.72 -5.98 2.19
CA ASN A 101 -6.90 -6.56 2.86
C ASN A 101 -7.70 -5.50 3.63
N LYS A 102 -7.03 -4.54 4.28
CA LYS A 102 -7.70 -3.44 5.00
C LYS A 102 -8.52 -2.57 4.04
N ILE A 103 -8.01 -2.29 2.84
CA ILE A 103 -8.74 -1.56 1.80
C ILE A 103 -9.89 -2.41 1.26
N GLU A 104 -9.66 -3.68 0.95
CA GLU A 104 -10.71 -4.59 0.45
C GLU A 104 -11.89 -4.67 1.44
N GLU A 105 -11.62 -4.83 2.75
CA GLU A 105 -12.66 -4.84 3.78
C GLU A 105 -13.40 -3.51 3.91
N LEU A 106 -12.74 -2.37 3.69
CA LEU A 106 -13.40 -1.06 3.66
C LEU A 106 -14.41 -0.94 2.51
N PHE A 107 -14.07 -1.45 1.32
CA PHE A 107 -14.92 -1.37 0.14
C PHE A 107 -15.98 -2.49 0.05
N LYS A 108 -15.79 -3.59 0.79
CA LYS A 108 -16.64 -4.79 0.75
C LYS A 108 -18.13 -4.51 0.98
N PRO A 109 -18.56 -3.69 1.97
CA PRO A 109 -19.98 -3.35 2.14
C PRO A 109 -20.58 -2.58 0.95
N PHE A 110 -19.73 -1.98 0.11
CA PHE A 110 -20.12 -1.11 -1.01
C PHE A 110 -19.95 -1.81 -2.38
N GLY A 111 -19.86 -3.14 -2.40
CA GLY A 111 -19.73 -3.92 -3.64
C GLY A 111 -18.29 -4.24 -4.05
N GLY A 112 -17.33 -4.03 -3.14
CA GLY A 112 -15.91 -4.33 -3.34
C GLY A 112 -15.14 -3.21 -4.04
N ILE A 113 -13.81 -3.33 -4.04
CA ILE A 113 -12.93 -2.42 -4.76
C ILE A 113 -12.98 -2.74 -6.27
N ARG A 114 -13.05 -1.70 -7.10
CA ARG A 114 -13.13 -1.78 -8.56
C ARG A 114 -12.23 -0.74 -9.20
#